data_AF-A0A2U1QRB2-F1
#
_entry.id   AF-A0A2U1QRB2-F1
#
_cell.length_a   1.000
_cell.length_b   1.000
_cell.length_c   1.000
_cell.angle_alpha   90.00
_cell.angle_beta   90.00
_cell.angle_gamma   90.00
#
_symmetry.space_group_name_H-M   'P 1'
#
loop_
_entity.id
_entity.type
_entity.pdbx_description
1 polymer ?
#
loop_
_entity_poly.entity_id
_entity_poly.type
_entity_poly.pdbx_seq_one_letter_code
_entity_poly.pdbx_strand_id
1 'polypeptide(L)'
;MNIKLPLFVLLLISTIMTAQQTITVNGSKPFPATQEYTFICEKYAYTGETKVQIAKTEKGGILKLSIATANDKARISGGVYVDLANGDVIPCVDKNVKESADGTTTSYYYFTPAEILKLKKTDIKSIRFIIVGGSNTFGNQTGYFTTVNKMEYFSTAYDTSKKSYDTAKEISAL
;
A
#
# COMPACT_ATOMS: atom_id res chain seq x y z
N MET A 1 3.22 32.43 -46.85
CA MET A 1 3.39 30.99 -46.53
C MET A 1 2.76 30.74 -45.16
N ASN A 2 1.91 29.72 -45.06
CA ASN A 2 0.89 29.54 -44.03
C ASN A 2 1.45 29.27 -42.62
N ILE A 3 1.34 30.25 -41.71
CA ILE A 3 1.66 30.11 -40.27
C ILE A 3 0.48 29.46 -39.52
N LYS A 4 -0.22 28.49 -40.12
CA LYS A 4 -1.36 27.80 -39.49
C LYS A 4 -0.94 26.59 -38.64
N LEU A 5 0.34 26.24 -38.64
CA LEU A 5 0.86 25.03 -37.99
C LEU A 5 1.32 25.17 -36.51
N PRO A 6 1.72 26.34 -35.95
CA PRO A 6 2.29 26.36 -34.60
C PRO A 6 1.23 26.25 -33.49
N LEU A 7 -0.02 26.62 -33.76
CA LEU A 7 -1.10 26.53 -32.77
C LEU A 7 -1.52 25.08 -32.48
N PHE A 8 -1.43 24.20 -33.49
CA PHE A 8 -1.81 22.80 -33.38
C PHE A 8 -0.78 21.98 -32.58
N VAL A 9 0.50 22.37 -32.65
CA VAL A 9 1.59 21.72 -31.89
C VAL A 9 1.56 22.13 -30.41
N LEU A 10 1.17 23.37 -30.09
CA LEU A 10 1.04 23.83 -28.69
C LEU A 10 -0.11 23.13 -27.94
N LEU A 11 -1.16 22.71 -28.66
CA LEU A 11 -2.32 22.01 -28.11
C LEU A 11 -2.05 20.54 -27.77
N LEU A 12 -0.99 19.94 -28.32
CA LEU A 12 -0.59 18.55 -28.04
C LEU A 12 0.20 18.39 -26.73
N ILE A 13 0.66 19.48 -26.11
CA ILE A 13 1.53 19.44 -24.92
C ILE A 13 0.72 19.52 -23.60
N SER A 14 -0.59 19.77 -23.65
CA SER A 14 -1.37 20.11 -22.44
C SER A 14 -2.09 18.94 -21.74
N THR A 15 -1.90 17.69 -22.17
CA THR A 15 -2.50 16.52 -21.49
C THR A 15 -1.42 15.63 -20.86
N ILE A 16 -0.80 16.13 -19.79
CA ILE A 16 -0.11 15.25 -18.85
C ILE A 16 -1.20 14.48 -18.09
N MET A 17 -1.71 13.40 -18.69
CA MET A 17 -2.55 12.44 -17.97
C MET A 17 -1.66 11.71 -16.98
N THR A 18 -1.79 12.01 -15.68
CA THR A 18 -1.21 11.15 -14.65
C THR A 18 -1.98 9.83 -14.68
N ALA A 19 -1.35 8.77 -15.19
CA ALA A 19 -1.95 7.44 -15.20
C ALA A 19 -2.24 7.00 -13.76
N GLN A 20 -3.52 6.93 -13.40
CA GLN A 20 -3.96 6.45 -12.09
C GLN A 20 -3.58 4.97 -11.95
N GLN A 21 -2.92 4.62 -10.85
CA GLN A 21 -2.56 3.22 -10.60
C GLN A 21 -3.83 2.40 -10.34
N THR A 22 -3.73 1.08 -10.48
CA THR A 22 -4.85 0.17 -10.25
C THR A 22 -4.45 -1.03 -9.42
N ILE A 23 -5.42 -1.58 -8.68
CA ILE A 23 -5.33 -2.86 -7.99
C ILE A 23 -6.30 -3.84 -8.66
N THR A 24 -5.82 -5.03 -8.99
CA THR A 24 -6.67 -6.16 -9.40
C THR A 24 -6.61 -7.21 -8.31
N VAL A 25 -7.77 -7.72 -7.87
CA VAL A 25 -7.86 -8.71 -6.80
C VAL A 25 -8.43 -10.00 -7.39
N ASN A 26 -7.67 -11.10 -7.40
CA ASN A 26 -8.14 -12.40 -7.89
C ASN A 26 -8.80 -12.36 -9.29
N GLY A 27 -8.26 -11.57 -10.23
CA GLY A 27 -8.81 -11.43 -11.58
C GLY A 27 -10.08 -10.58 -11.69
N SER A 28 -10.41 -9.79 -10.65
CA SER A 28 -11.49 -8.80 -10.71
C SER A 28 -11.24 -7.73 -11.78
N LYS A 29 -12.25 -6.88 -12.01
CA LYS A 29 -12.00 -5.62 -12.72
C LYS A 29 -10.96 -4.79 -11.94
N PRO A 30 -10.05 -4.07 -12.64
CA PRO A 30 -9.09 -3.19 -11.98
C PRO A 30 -9.80 -2.07 -11.22
N PHE A 31 -9.37 -1.83 -9.97
CA PHE A 31 -9.86 -0.75 -9.12
C PHE A 31 -8.89 0.41 -9.14
N PRO A 32 -9.35 1.67 -9.30
CA PRO A 32 -8.49 2.84 -9.18
C PRO A 32 -7.84 2.90 -7.79
N ALA A 33 -6.54 3.13 -7.77
CA ALA A 33 -5.71 3.01 -6.57
C ALA A 33 -4.74 4.19 -6.42
N THR A 34 -4.31 4.42 -5.17
CA THR A 34 -3.20 5.32 -4.86
C THR A 34 -1.91 4.80 -5.46
N GLN A 35 -0.84 5.60 -5.38
CA GLN A 35 0.49 5.04 -5.56
C GLN A 35 0.79 3.99 -4.49
N GLU A 36 1.75 3.13 -4.78
CA GLU A 36 2.27 2.18 -3.79
C GLU A 36 3.24 2.87 -2.81
N TYR A 37 2.91 2.78 -1.52
CA TYR A 37 3.69 3.32 -0.42
C TYR A 37 4.67 2.30 0.10
N THR A 38 5.88 2.73 0.43
CA THR A 38 6.88 1.92 1.12
C THR A 38 6.91 2.29 2.60
N PHE A 39 6.25 1.50 3.43
CA PHE A 39 6.29 1.68 4.87
C PHE A 39 7.42 0.86 5.48
N ILE A 40 7.99 1.36 6.57
CA ILE A 40 9.13 0.74 7.24
C ILE A 40 8.64 -0.26 8.28
N CYS A 41 9.16 -1.48 8.25
CA CYS A 41 8.86 -2.56 9.19
C CYS A 41 10.15 -3.04 9.88
N GLU A 42 10.65 -2.27 10.84
CA GLU A 42 11.98 -2.44 11.47
C GLU A 42 12.24 -3.84 12.03
N LYS A 43 11.20 -4.48 12.59
CA LYS A 43 11.32 -5.80 13.22
C LYS A 43 11.36 -6.93 12.21
N TYR A 44 11.08 -6.67 10.93
CA TYR A 44 11.08 -7.69 9.88
C TYR A 44 12.42 -7.71 9.16
N ALA A 45 13.36 -8.54 9.63
CA ALA A 45 14.76 -8.48 9.21
C ALA A 45 15.02 -8.90 7.75
N TYR A 46 14.03 -9.46 7.05
CA TYR A 46 14.23 -9.88 5.66
C TYR A 46 14.32 -8.66 4.72
N THR A 47 13.36 -7.74 4.79
CA THR A 47 13.36 -6.51 3.98
C THR A 47 13.34 -5.22 4.78
N GLY A 48 12.85 -5.25 6.02
CA GLY A 48 12.61 -4.03 6.81
C GLY A 48 11.52 -3.13 6.22
N GLU A 49 10.76 -3.59 5.22
CA GLU A 49 9.81 -2.78 4.45
C GLU A 49 8.58 -3.58 4.04
N THR A 50 7.46 -2.87 3.92
CA THR A 50 6.20 -3.38 3.36
C THR A 50 5.67 -2.41 2.32
N LYS A 51 5.01 -2.94 1.29
CA LYS A 51 4.29 -2.14 0.31
C LYS A 51 2.82 -2.03 0.69
N VAL A 52 2.29 -0.80 0.66
CA VAL A 52 0.92 -0.48 1.07
C VAL A 52 0.26 0.30 -0.06
N GLN A 53 -0.94 -0.09 -0.46
CA GLN A 53 -1.69 0.63 -1.48
C GLN A 53 -3.17 0.60 -1.15
N ILE A 54 -3.87 1.69 -1.45
CA ILE A 54 -5.31 1.82 -1.18
C ILE A 54 -6.05 1.95 -2.50
N ALA A 55 -7.08 1.14 -2.71
CA ALA A 55 -7.99 1.25 -3.84
C ALA A 55 -9.38 1.66 -3.41
N LYS A 56 -10.07 2.37 -4.32
CA LYS A 56 -11.48 2.73 -4.18
C LYS A 56 -12.36 1.70 -4.88
N THR A 57 -13.45 1.35 -4.23
CA THR A 57 -14.50 0.50 -4.79
C THR A 57 -15.86 1.18 -4.63
N GLU A 58 -16.89 0.68 -5.31
CA GLU A 58 -18.26 1.17 -5.12
C GLU A 58 -18.77 0.99 -3.68
N LYS A 59 -18.24 0.00 -2.94
CA LYS A 59 -18.71 -0.39 -1.60
C LYS A 59 -17.76 0.01 -0.48
N GLY A 60 -16.80 0.89 -0.75
CA GLY A 60 -15.76 1.30 0.19
C GLY A 60 -14.39 1.27 -0.46
N GLY A 61 -13.46 0.50 0.09
CA GLY A 61 -12.10 0.43 -0.47
C GLY A 61 -11.36 -0.86 -0.14
N ILE A 62 -10.14 -0.95 -0.65
CA ILE A 62 -9.27 -2.12 -0.50
C ILE A 62 -7.91 -1.63 -0.02
N LEU A 63 -7.39 -2.24 1.05
CA LEU A 63 -5.99 -2.20 1.42
C LEU A 63 -5.28 -3.40 0.78
N LYS A 64 -4.30 -3.12 -0.07
CA LYS A 64 -3.30 -4.08 -0.51
C LYS A 64 -2.07 -3.93 0.38
N LEU A 65 -1.71 -5.00 1.09
CA LEU A 65 -0.52 -5.08 1.92
C LEU A 65 0.38 -6.18 1.35
N SER A 66 1.58 -5.82 0.91
CA SER A 66 2.56 -6.74 0.35
C SER A 66 3.85 -6.70 1.14
N ILE A 67 4.45 -7.87 1.34
CA ILE A 67 5.75 -8.01 2.00
C ILE A 67 6.54 -9.12 1.32
N ALA A 68 7.83 -8.89 1.10
CA ALA A 68 8.69 -9.96 0.62
C ALA A 68 8.88 -11.00 1.73
N THR A 69 8.98 -12.26 1.35
CA THR A 69 9.05 -13.41 2.23
C THR A 69 10.13 -14.36 1.75
N ALA A 70 10.86 -14.99 2.66
CA ALA A 70 11.93 -15.92 2.31
C ALA A 70 11.43 -17.21 1.62
N ASN A 71 10.14 -17.53 1.71
CA ASN A 71 9.51 -18.62 0.95
C ASN A 71 7.99 -18.43 0.84
N ASP A 72 7.38 -19.28 0.03
CA ASP A 72 5.94 -19.37 -0.27
C ASP A 72 5.06 -19.77 0.92
N LYS A 73 5.64 -20.36 1.98
CA LYS A 73 4.90 -20.75 3.19
C LYS A 73 4.67 -19.57 4.13
N ALA A 74 5.51 -18.55 4.09
CA ALA A 74 5.33 -17.34 4.88
C ALA A 74 4.25 -16.46 4.23
N ARG A 75 3.25 -16.07 5.03
CA ARG A 75 2.10 -15.30 4.56
C ARG A 75 1.59 -14.38 5.64
N ILE A 76 1.00 -13.26 5.22
CA ILE A 76 0.22 -12.42 6.13
C ILE A 76 -1.09 -13.15 6.45
N SER A 77 -1.46 -13.24 7.73
CA SER A 77 -2.67 -13.96 8.14
C SER A 77 -3.23 -13.45 9.45
N GLY A 78 -4.56 -13.49 9.59
CA GLY A 78 -5.23 -13.01 10.80
C GLY A 78 -5.50 -11.50 10.77
N GLY A 79 -5.82 -10.94 11.93
CA GLY A 79 -6.26 -9.55 12.04
C GLY A 79 -5.17 -8.55 11.62
N VAL A 80 -5.56 -7.58 10.79
CA VAL A 80 -4.75 -6.41 10.47
C VAL A 80 -5.38 -5.19 11.12
N TYR A 81 -4.57 -4.29 11.67
CA TYR A 81 -5.06 -3.06 12.29
C TYR A 81 -4.36 -1.88 11.65
N VAL A 82 -5.12 -0.94 11.12
CA VAL A 82 -4.61 0.31 10.56
C VAL A 82 -4.78 1.39 11.61
N ASP A 83 -3.67 1.85 12.18
CA ASP A 83 -3.65 2.94 13.15
C ASP A 83 -3.50 4.27 12.41
N LEU A 84 -4.40 5.21 12.66
CA LEU A 84 -4.43 6.53 12.04
C LEU A 84 -3.67 7.56 12.88
N ALA A 85 -3.22 8.64 12.25
CA ALA A 85 -2.46 9.71 12.90
C ALA A 85 -3.25 10.40 14.05
N ASN A 86 -4.58 10.41 13.99
CA ASN A 86 -5.46 10.93 15.04
C ASN A 86 -5.68 9.95 16.22
N GLY A 87 -5.11 8.75 16.18
CA GLY A 87 -5.26 7.72 17.21
C GLY A 87 -6.40 6.74 16.98
N ASP A 88 -7.24 6.93 15.95
CA ASP A 88 -8.25 5.95 15.57
C ASP A 88 -7.60 4.66 15.05
N VAL A 89 -8.29 3.53 15.25
CA VAL A 89 -7.86 2.22 14.75
C VAL A 89 -8.97 1.62 13.89
N ILE A 90 -8.60 1.17 12.68
CA ILE A 90 -9.49 0.43 11.78
C ILE A 90 -9.10 -1.05 11.82
N PRO A 91 -9.94 -1.94 12.38
CA PRO A 91 -9.71 -3.37 12.37
C PRO A 91 -10.11 -3.98 11.02
N CYS A 92 -9.14 -4.55 10.33
CA CYS A 92 -9.31 -5.27 9.07
C CYS A 92 -9.38 -6.78 9.34
N VAL A 93 -10.51 -7.40 8.99
CA VAL A 93 -10.70 -8.85 9.09
C VAL A 93 -10.09 -9.54 7.87
N ASP A 94 -9.29 -10.58 8.11
CA ASP A 94 -8.75 -11.44 7.05
C ASP A 94 -9.88 -12.17 6.33
N LYS A 95 -10.08 -11.86 5.04
CA LYS A 95 -11.03 -12.57 4.17
C LYS A 95 -10.37 -13.68 3.37
N ASN A 96 -9.13 -14.04 3.71
CA ASN A 96 -8.31 -15.04 3.04
C ASN A 96 -8.11 -14.76 1.54
N VAL A 97 -8.05 -13.48 1.17
CA VAL A 97 -7.79 -13.02 -0.20
C VAL A 97 -6.30 -12.69 -0.30
N LYS A 98 -5.53 -13.63 -0.86
CA LYS A 98 -4.07 -13.63 -0.80
C LYS A 98 -3.47 -14.07 -2.12
N GLU A 99 -2.37 -13.44 -2.49
CA GLU A 99 -1.58 -13.76 -3.67
C GLU A 99 -0.13 -13.92 -3.22
N SER A 100 0.50 -15.03 -3.60
CA SER A 100 1.94 -15.24 -3.38
C SER A 100 2.60 -15.41 -4.74
N ALA A 101 3.55 -14.53 -5.06
CA ALA A 101 4.32 -14.55 -6.29
C ALA A 101 5.74 -14.05 -6.01
N ASP A 102 6.75 -14.67 -6.61
CA ASP A 102 8.14 -14.20 -6.63
C ASP A 102 8.72 -13.81 -5.26
N GLY A 103 8.48 -14.66 -4.24
CA GLY A 103 8.96 -14.40 -2.89
C GLY A 103 8.30 -13.18 -2.23
N THR A 104 7.10 -12.81 -2.66
CA THR A 104 6.27 -11.77 -2.05
C THR A 104 4.90 -12.33 -1.73
N THR A 105 4.42 -12.09 -0.51
CA THR A 105 3.05 -12.37 -0.12
C THR A 105 2.27 -11.06 -0.11
N THR A 106 1.10 -11.06 -0.74
CA THR A 106 0.17 -9.95 -0.81
C THR A 106 -1.15 -10.38 -0.18
N SER A 107 -1.71 -9.54 0.68
CA SER A 107 -3.02 -9.75 1.28
C SER A 107 -3.90 -8.53 1.06
N TYR A 108 -5.18 -8.80 0.79
CA TYR A 108 -6.17 -7.77 0.49
C TYR A 108 -7.21 -7.70 1.63
N TYR A 109 -7.43 -6.49 2.12
CA TYR A 109 -8.40 -6.21 3.18
C TYR A 109 -9.40 -5.18 2.68
N TYR A 110 -10.65 -5.29 3.10
CA TYR A 110 -11.72 -4.42 2.63
C TYR A 110 -12.11 -3.43 3.70
N PHE A 111 -12.25 -2.18 3.30
CA PHE A 111 -12.83 -1.12 4.10
C PHE A 111 -14.27 -0.88 3.70
N THR A 112 -15.08 -0.54 4.69
CA THR A 112 -16.41 0.04 4.52
C THR A 112 -16.31 1.48 4.01
N PRO A 113 -17.41 2.06 3.50
CA PRO A 113 -17.43 3.47 3.09
C PRO A 113 -17.07 4.43 4.23
N ALA A 114 -17.51 4.14 5.45
CA ALA A 114 -17.22 4.97 6.62
C ALA A 114 -15.71 4.97 6.97
N GLU A 115 -15.05 3.82 6.85
CA GLU A 115 -13.60 3.70 7.09
C GLU A 115 -12.79 4.42 6.02
N ILE A 116 -13.20 4.36 4.75
CA ILE A 116 -12.58 5.17 3.69
C ILE A 116 -12.73 6.67 3.95
N LEU A 117 -13.89 7.11 4.45
CA LEU A 117 -14.06 8.51 4.82
C LEU A 117 -13.12 8.96 5.95
N LYS A 118 -12.77 8.06 6.89
CA LYS A 118 -11.73 8.33 7.90
C LYS A 118 -10.36 8.44 7.24
N LEU A 119 -10.02 7.49 6.38
CA LEU A 119 -8.75 7.47 5.65
C LEU A 119 -8.55 8.70 4.74
N LYS A 120 -9.63 9.27 4.19
CA LYS A 120 -9.57 10.53 3.43
C LYS A 120 -9.24 11.76 4.29
N LYS A 121 -9.49 11.69 5.61
CA LYS A 121 -9.31 12.82 6.54
C LYS A 121 -8.05 12.72 7.38
N THR A 122 -7.49 11.52 7.52
CA THR A 122 -6.41 11.28 8.47
C THR A 122 -5.45 10.25 7.92
N ASP A 123 -4.17 10.59 7.99
CA ASP A 123 -3.12 9.73 7.48
C ASP A 123 -3.04 8.40 8.21
N ILE A 124 -2.64 7.38 7.47
CA ILE A 124 -2.22 6.12 8.04
C ILE A 124 -0.87 6.35 8.73
N LYS A 125 -0.83 6.08 10.03
CA LYS A 125 0.39 6.16 10.84
C LYS A 125 1.14 4.83 10.84
N SER A 126 0.42 3.73 11.09
CA SER A 126 1.00 2.40 11.13
C SER A 126 -0.01 1.32 10.75
N ILE A 127 0.51 0.17 10.33
CA ILE A 127 -0.29 -1.03 10.09
C ILE A 127 0.33 -2.17 10.89
N ARG A 128 -0.48 -2.78 11.75
CA ARG A 128 -0.11 -3.96 12.54
C ARG A 128 -0.65 -5.20 11.86
N PHE A 129 0.19 -6.20 11.68
CA PHE A 129 -0.16 -7.44 10.98
C PHE A 129 0.64 -8.61 11.52
N ILE A 130 0.24 -9.82 11.14
CA ILE A 130 0.86 -11.06 11.59
C ILE A 130 1.38 -11.80 10.37
N ILE A 131 2.62 -12.27 10.44
CA ILE A 131 3.17 -13.22 9.47
C ILE A 131 3.17 -14.59 10.11
N VAL A 132 2.56 -15.55 9.44
CA VAL A 132 2.57 -16.97 9.81
C VAL A 132 3.34 -17.75 8.75
N GLY A 133 3.96 -18.87 9.14
CA GLY A 133 4.78 -19.67 8.23
C GLY A 133 5.04 -21.08 8.77
N GLY A 134 5.68 -21.91 7.95
CA GLY A 134 6.06 -23.27 8.33
C GLY A 134 7.24 -23.31 9.31
N SER A 135 7.22 -24.26 10.23
CA SER A 135 8.16 -24.44 11.35
C SER A 135 9.61 -24.80 10.96
N ASN A 136 9.91 -25.04 9.69
CA ASN A 136 11.09 -25.83 9.29
C ASN A 136 12.15 -25.04 8.51
N THR A 137 12.13 -23.71 8.49
CA THR A 137 13.10 -22.96 7.66
C THR A 137 13.69 -21.80 8.45
N PHE A 138 15.00 -21.90 8.74
CA PHE A 138 15.83 -20.77 9.14
C PHE A 138 15.53 -19.57 8.22
N GLY A 139 15.15 -18.42 8.79
CA GLY A 139 14.94 -17.17 8.05
C GLY A 139 13.48 -16.68 7.97
N ASN A 140 12.47 -17.50 8.23
CA ASN A 140 11.08 -17.02 8.30
C ASN A 140 10.78 -16.40 9.66
N GLN A 141 10.76 -15.07 9.72
CA GLN A 141 10.24 -14.37 10.89
C GLN A 141 8.71 -14.45 10.90
N THR A 142 8.20 -15.37 11.70
CA THR A 142 6.78 -15.41 12.05
C THR A 142 6.54 -14.59 13.31
N GLY A 143 5.36 -14.02 13.45
CA GLY A 143 5.02 -13.20 14.61
C GLY A 143 4.26 -11.93 14.24
N TYR A 144 4.30 -10.97 15.17
CA TYR A 144 3.59 -9.71 15.08
C TYR A 144 4.51 -8.60 14.60
N PHE A 145 4.09 -7.94 13.54
CA PHE A 145 4.85 -6.89 12.89
C PHE A 145 4.04 -5.59 12.87
N THR A 146 4.77 -4.49 12.83
CA THR A 146 4.19 -3.16 12.70
C THR A 146 5.01 -2.44 11.66
N THR A 147 4.34 -2.02 10.60
CA THR A 147 4.92 -1.16 9.59
C THR A 147 4.45 0.27 9.82
N VAL A 148 5.32 1.24 9.58
CA VAL A 148 5.12 2.64 9.95
C VAL A 148 5.34 3.56 8.77
N ASN A 149 4.48 4.57 8.66
CA ASN A 149 4.62 5.71 7.78
C ASN A 149 5.51 6.74 8.50
N LYS A 150 6.84 6.69 8.30
CA LYS A 150 7.82 7.45 9.10
C LYS A 150 8.35 8.67 8.32
N MET A 151 8.20 9.86 8.89
CA MET A 151 8.85 11.09 8.40
C MET A 151 10.36 11.09 8.61
N GLU A 152 10.83 10.49 9.71
CA GLU A 152 12.24 10.44 10.06
C GLU A 152 12.62 8.99 10.34
N TYR A 153 13.27 8.37 9.37
CA TYR A 153 13.94 7.10 9.54
C TYR A 153 15.43 7.34 9.40
N PHE A 154 16.24 6.83 10.33
CA PHE A 154 17.69 6.94 10.23
C PHE A 154 18.14 6.21 8.97
N SER A 155 18.43 7.00 7.95
CA SER A 155 18.96 6.52 6.69
C SER A 155 20.36 7.08 6.49
N THR A 156 21.16 6.42 5.65
CA THR A 156 22.47 6.96 5.30
C THR A 156 22.27 8.26 4.51
N ALA A 157 23.27 9.13 4.48
CA ALA A 157 23.23 10.38 3.72
C ALA A 157 22.95 10.19 2.20
N TYR A 158 22.98 8.94 1.72
CA TYR A 158 22.74 8.56 0.32
C TYR A 158 21.35 7.99 0.06
N ASP A 159 20.55 7.75 1.09
CA ASP A 159 19.20 7.21 0.93
C ASP A 159 18.19 8.34 0.70
N THR A 160 17.72 8.44 -0.53
CA THR A 160 16.76 9.45 -1.00
C THR A 160 15.33 8.93 -1.08
N SER A 161 15.06 7.71 -0.59
CA SER A 161 13.73 7.12 -0.69
C SER A 161 12.72 7.86 0.19
N LYS A 162 11.54 8.15 -0.38
CA LYS A 162 10.42 8.75 0.35
C LYS A 162 9.85 7.70 1.31
N LYS A 163 9.89 7.96 2.61
CA LYS A 163 9.40 7.05 3.67
C LYS A 163 8.18 7.57 4.44
N SER A 164 7.75 8.79 4.10
CA SER A 164 6.54 9.42 4.60
C SER A 164 5.62 9.81 3.46
N TYR A 165 4.34 9.50 3.63
CA TYR A 165 3.30 9.70 2.63
C TYR A 165 2.10 10.41 3.25
N ASP A 166 1.59 11.41 2.54
CA ASP A 166 0.33 12.11 2.83
C ASP A 166 -0.82 11.26 2.23
N THR A 167 -1.02 10.11 2.87
CA THR A 167 -1.99 9.09 2.45
C THR A 167 -3.41 9.65 2.39
N ALA A 168 -3.80 10.55 3.29
CA ALA A 168 -5.14 11.12 3.33
C ALA A 168 -5.42 11.97 2.09
N LYS A 169 -4.46 12.80 1.69
CA LYS A 169 -4.55 13.59 0.47
C LYS A 169 -4.67 12.72 -0.77
N GLU A 170 -3.87 11.66 -0.85
CA GLU A 170 -3.85 10.79 -2.03
C GLU A 170 -5.09 9.91 -2.13
N ILE A 171 -5.58 9.36 -1.01
CA ILE A 171 -6.84 8.60 -0.95
C ILE A 171 -8.01 9.54 -1.28
N SER A 172 -7.94 10.82 -0.89
CA SER A 172 -8.95 11.81 -1.24
C SER A 172 -9.04 12.07 -2.74
N ALA A 173 -7.92 11.96 -3.46
CA ALA A 173 -7.86 12.12 -4.91
C ALA A 173 -8.43 10.93 -5.71
N LEU A 174 -8.80 9.82 -5.05
CA LEU A 174 -9.49 8.66 -5.66
C LEU A 174 -11.00 8.84 -5.81
#